data_AF-A0A7S3IFI3-F1
#
_entry.id   AF-A0A7S3IFI3-F1
#
_cell.length_a   1.000
_cell.length_b   1.000
_cell.length_c   1.000
_cell.angle_alpha   90.00
_cell.angle_beta   90.00
_cell.angle_gamma   90.00
#
_symmetry.space_group_name_H-M   'P 1'
#
loop_
_entity.id
_entity.type
_entity.pdbx_description
1 polymer ?
#
loop_
_entity_poly.entity_id
_entity_poly.type
_entity_poly.pdbx_seq_one_letter_code
_entity_poly.pdbx_strand_id
1 'polypeptide(L)'
;MARKSQRMPWKLEEELLIIALVNQQQPPDWRSIAKEVNLRLEQSHRTSKQCKERWACSLNPTVVKNYFSPEEEAAFIMAHRLTGNKWTEISKFLPNRSDNNIKNHFYSAIRKTMRRVSKFLFDPDIFESPAERKHMAYYLKYLKLYFRRETEQ
;
A
#
# COMPACT_ATOMS: atom_id res chain seq x y z
N MET A 1 -25.65 -11.47 2.01
CA MET A 1 -24.26 -11.32 1.53
C MET A 1 -23.94 -9.83 1.46
N ALA A 2 -23.01 -9.31 2.27
CA ALA A 2 -22.62 -7.91 2.19
C ALA A 2 -21.87 -7.66 0.87
N ARG A 3 -22.36 -6.73 0.04
CA ARG A 3 -21.66 -6.32 -1.19
C ARG A 3 -20.28 -5.80 -0.78
N LYS A 4 -19.20 -6.45 -1.24
CA LYS A 4 -17.84 -5.88 -1.17
C LYS A 4 -17.89 -4.52 -1.86
N SER A 5 -17.62 -3.44 -1.12
CA SER A 5 -17.48 -2.09 -1.67
C SER A 5 -16.50 -2.15 -2.85
N GLN A 6 -16.98 -1.87 -4.06
CA GLN A 6 -16.12 -1.65 -5.21
C GLN A 6 -15.20 -0.47 -4.88
N ARG A 7 -13.89 -0.72 -4.78
CA ARG A 7 -12.88 0.34 -4.66
C ARG A 7 -12.87 1.12 -5.97
N MET A 8 -13.65 2.18 -6.05
CA MET A 8 -13.70 3.08 -7.20
C MET A 8 -12.34 3.75 -7.38
N PRO A 9 -11.68 3.63 -8.55
CA PRO A 9 -10.42 4.31 -8.81
C PRO A 9 -10.62 5.83 -8.73
N TRP A 10 -9.60 6.56 -8.25
CA TRP A 10 -9.61 8.03 -8.24
C TRP A 10 -9.38 8.55 -9.65
N LYS A 11 -10.25 9.44 -10.12
CA LYS A 11 -10.10 10.16 -11.38
C LYS A 11 -9.22 11.39 -11.17
N LEU A 12 -8.51 11.82 -12.23
CA LEU A 12 -7.60 12.95 -12.16
C LEU A 12 -8.33 14.24 -11.77
N GLU A 13 -9.56 14.43 -12.25
CA GLU A 13 -10.39 15.60 -11.94
C GLU A 13 -10.76 15.66 -10.45
N GLU A 14 -11.05 14.51 -9.83
CA GLU A 14 -11.30 14.43 -8.38
C GLU A 14 -10.06 14.85 -7.59
N GLU A 15 -8.89 14.40 -8.02
CA GLU A 15 -7.61 14.69 -7.33
C GLU A 15 -7.23 16.16 -7.44
N LEU A 16 -7.31 16.73 -8.65
CA LEU A 16 -7.02 18.15 -8.88
C LEU A 16 -7.96 19.04 -8.07
N LEU A 17 -9.25 18.67 -7.99
CA LEU A 17 -10.21 19.42 -7.20
C LEU A 17 -9.92 19.32 -5.70
N ILE A 18 -9.58 18.13 -5.18
CA ILE A 18 -9.16 17.99 -3.77
C ILE A 18 -7.95 18.86 -3.48
N ILE A 19 -6.92 18.86 -4.35
CA ILE A 19 -5.72 19.69 -4.18
C ILE A 19 -6.09 21.16 -4.12
N ALA A 20 -6.90 21.64 -5.07
CA ALA A 20 -7.33 23.03 -5.11
C ALA A 20 -8.09 23.44 -3.84
N LEU A 21 -9.03 22.61 -3.37
CA LEU A 21 -9.84 22.91 -2.19
C LEU A 21 -9.03 22.89 -0.89
N VAL A 22 -8.08 21.96 -0.76
CA VAL A 22 -7.17 21.92 0.40
C VAL A 22 -6.29 23.18 0.43
N ASN A 23 -5.82 23.66 -0.72
CA ASN A 23 -5.02 24.89 -0.77
C ASN A 23 -5.83 26.15 -0.44
N GLN A 24 -7.15 26.13 -0.67
CA GLN A 24 -8.06 27.24 -0.33
C GLN A 24 -8.48 27.26 1.15
N GLN A 25 -8.38 26.13 1.85
CA GLN A 25 -8.83 25.97 3.24
C GLN A 25 -7.67 25.58 4.15
N GLN A 26 -7.24 26.47 5.05
CA GLN A 26 -6.25 26.16 6.08
C GLN A 26 -6.81 26.43 7.48
N PRO A 27 -7.12 25.40 8.29
CA PRO A 27 -6.99 23.95 8.01
C PRO A 27 -8.08 23.42 7.05
N PRO A 28 -7.84 22.29 6.35
CA PRO A 28 -8.80 21.73 5.41
C PRO A 28 -10.02 21.10 6.12
N ASP A 29 -11.23 21.50 5.73
CA ASP A 29 -12.46 20.86 6.16
C ASP A 29 -12.88 19.74 5.19
N TRP A 30 -12.55 18.50 5.56
CA TRP A 30 -12.83 17.32 4.76
C TRP A 30 -14.32 17.07 4.49
N ARG A 31 -15.22 17.57 5.36
CA ARG A 31 -16.67 17.47 5.11
C ARG A 31 -17.09 18.39 3.97
N SER A 32 -16.65 19.65 4.04
CA SER A 32 -16.84 20.63 2.98
C SER A 32 -16.22 20.17 1.66
N ILE A 33 -14.96 19.73 1.69
CA ILE A 33 -14.24 19.24 0.50
C ILE A 33 -14.99 18.10 -0.19
N ALA A 34 -15.42 17.07 0.56
CA ALA A 34 -16.13 15.94 -0.04
C ALA A 34 -17.49 16.36 -0.64
N LYS A 35 -18.20 17.30 0.00
CA LYS A 35 -19.45 17.85 -0.54
C LYS A 35 -19.20 18.56 -1.87
N GLU A 36 -18.18 19.41 -1.94
CA GLU A 36 -17.84 20.17 -3.14
C GLU A 36 -17.39 19.25 -4.28
N VAL A 37 -16.59 18.23 -3.98
CA VAL A 37 -16.14 17.24 -4.97
C VAL A 37 -17.33 16.50 -5.58
N ASN A 38 -18.28 16.03 -4.76
CA ASN A 38 -19.47 15.33 -5.26
C ASN A 38 -20.48 16.26 -5.93
N LEU A 39 -20.48 17.55 -5.61
CA LEU A 39 -21.33 18.55 -6.25
C LEU A 39 -20.82 18.91 -7.64
N ARG A 40 -19.51 19.13 -7.79
CA ARG A 40 -18.91 19.53 -9.07
C ARG A 40 -18.70 18.38 -10.04
N LEU A 41 -18.59 17.15 -9.53
CA LEU A 41 -18.37 15.95 -10.33
C LEU A 41 -19.55 15.01 -10.15
N GLU A 42 -20.52 15.04 -11.07
CA GLU A 42 -21.80 14.30 -10.99
C GLU A 42 -21.66 12.79 -10.77
N GLN A 43 -20.52 12.20 -11.17
CA GLN A 43 -20.22 10.77 -11.00
C GLN A 43 -19.31 10.46 -9.80
N SER A 44 -19.00 11.46 -8.97
CA SER A 44 -18.19 11.29 -7.78
C SER A 44 -19.07 11.02 -6.57
N HIS A 45 -18.76 9.94 -5.85
CA HIS A 45 -19.34 9.63 -4.55
C HIS A 45 -18.22 9.32 -3.55
N ARG A 46 -17.55 10.38 -3.11
CA ARG A 46 -16.46 10.32 -2.13
C ARG A 46 -16.93 10.82 -0.77
N THR A 47 -16.54 10.10 0.26
CA THR A 47 -16.75 10.50 1.66
C THR A 47 -15.60 11.39 2.14
N SER A 48 -15.84 12.18 3.19
CA SER A 48 -14.80 13.00 3.84
C SER A 48 -13.58 12.17 4.27
N LYS A 49 -13.82 10.95 4.77
CA LYS A 49 -12.76 10.00 5.13
C LYS A 49 -11.91 9.62 3.92
N GLN A 50 -12.54 9.29 2.78
CA GLN A 50 -11.83 8.94 1.55
C GLN A 50 -11.00 10.10 1.01
N CYS A 51 -11.53 11.33 1.00
CA CYS A 51 -10.78 12.52 0.57
C CYS A 51 -9.55 12.76 1.46
N LYS A 52 -9.73 12.68 2.79
CA LYS A 52 -8.63 12.84 3.76
C LYS A 52 -7.55 11.77 3.57
N GLU A 53 -7.95 10.50 3.44
CA GLU A 53 -7.02 9.39 3.20
C GLU A 53 -6.28 9.56 1.87
N ARG A 54 -6.96 9.98 0.79
CA ARG A 54 -6.31 10.20 -0.51
C ARG A 54 -5.27 11.32 -0.45
N TRP A 55 -5.60 12.40 0.26
CA TRP A 55 -4.65 13.48 0.52
C TRP A 55 -3.42 12.98 1.26
N ALA A 56 -3.62 12.37 2.43
CA ALA A 56 -2.55 11.92 3.31
C ALA A 56 -1.64 10.84 2.68
N CYS A 57 -2.18 9.99 1.81
CA CYS A 57 -1.43 8.89 1.20
C CYS A 57 -0.74 9.27 -0.12
N SER A 58 -1.18 10.32 -0.84
CA SER A 58 -0.74 10.50 -2.23
C SER A 58 -0.83 11.89 -2.85
N LEU A 59 -1.71 12.79 -2.37
CA LEU A 59 -1.85 14.14 -2.97
C LEU A 59 -1.05 15.20 -2.22
N ASN A 60 -0.80 15.00 -0.91
CA ASN A 60 0.03 15.90 -0.14
C ASN A 60 1.46 15.96 -0.74
N PRO A 61 1.97 17.15 -1.12
CA PRO A 61 3.32 17.30 -1.68
C PRO A 61 4.44 16.78 -0.78
N THR A 62 4.22 16.73 0.54
CA THR A 62 5.21 16.17 1.47
C THR A 62 5.32 14.65 1.36
N VAL A 63 4.39 13.97 0.69
CA VAL A 63 4.45 12.51 0.50
C VAL A 63 5.37 12.21 -0.66
N VAL A 64 6.47 11.53 -0.37
CA VAL A 64 7.49 11.21 -1.35
C VAL A 64 7.10 9.95 -2.15
N LYS A 65 7.11 10.07 -3.49
CA LYS A 65 6.73 9.00 -4.45
C LYS A 65 7.92 8.26 -5.06
N ASN A 66 9.15 8.60 -4.67
CA ASN A 66 10.36 7.97 -5.20
C ASN A 66 10.64 6.61 -4.50
N TYR A 67 11.71 5.94 -4.93
CA TYR A 67 12.24 4.73 -4.27
C TYR A 67 12.62 5.02 -2.82
N PHE A 68 12.53 4.01 -1.97
CA PHE A 68 13.06 4.12 -0.61
C PHE A 68 14.59 4.24 -0.68
N SER A 69 15.15 5.18 0.09
CA SER A 69 16.59 5.36 0.20
C SER A 69 17.19 4.32 1.16
N PRO A 70 18.49 4.00 1.05
CA PRO A 70 19.13 3.05 1.97
C PRO A 70 18.92 3.38 3.46
N GLU A 71 18.85 4.66 3.81
CA GLU A 71 18.57 5.14 5.16
C GLU A 71 17.11 4.86 5.56
N GLU A 72 16.15 5.09 4.65
CA GLU A 72 14.75 4.73 4.86
C GLU A 72 14.59 3.21 4.99
N GLU A 73 15.30 2.40 4.20
CA GLU A 73 15.32 0.94 4.34
C GLU A 73 15.82 0.50 5.71
N ALA A 74 16.94 1.07 6.17
CA ALA A 74 17.50 0.73 7.48
C ALA A 74 16.53 1.08 8.61
N ALA A 75 15.94 2.28 8.57
CA ALA A 75 14.93 2.71 9.53
C ALA A 75 13.68 1.81 9.48
N PHE A 76 13.20 1.45 8.27
CA PHE A 76 12.09 0.53 8.07
C PHE A 76 12.37 -0.83 8.72
N ILE A 77 13.53 -1.44 8.46
CA ILE A 77 13.90 -2.75 8.98
C ILE A 77 13.95 -2.72 10.52
N MET A 78 14.57 -1.69 11.10
CA MET A 78 14.65 -1.54 12.55
C MET A 78 13.26 -1.39 13.19
N ALA A 79 12.42 -0.52 12.64
CA ALA A 79 11.07 -0.31 13.14
C ALA A 79 10.20 -1.57 12.98
N HIS A 80 10.24 -2.23 11.81
CA HIS A 80 9.49 -3.46 11.55
C HIS A 80 9.91 -4.60 12.49
N ARG A 81 11.20 -4.72 12.82
CA ARG A 81 11.69 -5.69 13.81
C ARG A 81 11.09 -5.46 15.20
N LEU A 82 10.86 -4.21 15.60
CA LEU A 82 10.32 -3.86 16.91
C LEU A 82 8.79 -3.97 16.96
N THR A 83 8.10 -3.58 15.90
CA THR A 83 6.64 -3.39 15.92
C THR A 83 5.85 -4.38 15.09
N GLY A 84 6.51 -5.17 14.23
CA GLY A 84 5.86 -6.03 13.25
C GLY A 84 5.09 -5.23 12.19
N ASN A 85 3.99 -5.78 11.67
CA ASN A 85 3.17 -5.20 10.59
C ASN A 85 2.28 -4.01 11.05
N LYS A 86 2.75 -3.20 11.99
CA LYS A 86 2.06 -2.00 12.48
C LYS A 86 2.46 -0.78 11.64
N TRP A 87 1.94 -0.70 10.41
CA TRP A 87 2.36 0.30 9.41
C TRP A 87 2.23 1.76 9.88
N THR A 88 1.14 2.08 10.59
CA THR A 88 0.92 3.41 11.18
C THR A 88 1.94 3.74 12.27
N GLU A 89 2.47 2.74 12.97
CA GLU A 89 3.53 2.95 13.96
C GLU A 89 4.88 3.15 13.25
N ILE A 90 5.16 2.35 12.23
CA ILE A 90 6.39 2.45 11.43
C ILE A 90 6.46 3.80 10.71
N SER A 91 5.34 4.34 10.22
CA SER A 91 5.32 5.64 9.52
C SER A 91 5.76 6.80 10.40
N LYS A 92 5.76 6.66 11.73
CA LYS A 92 6.29 7.68 12.65
C LYS A 92 7.82 7.81 12.57
N PHE A 93 8.51 6.74 12.14
CA PHE A 93 9.97 6.69 12.00
C PHE A 93 10.45 7.03 10.58
N LEU A 94 9.53 7.11 9.62
CA LEU A 94 9.81 7.38 8.21
C LEU A 94 9.10 8.66 7.79
N PRO A 95 9.71 9.84 8.02
CA PRO A 95 9.10 11.09 7.60
C PRO A 95 8.82 11.04 6.10
N ASN A 96 7.71 11.64 5.67
CA ASN A 96 7.29 11.70 4.26
C ASN A 96 6.84 10.36 3.63
N ARG A 97 6.83 9.25 4.38
CA ARG A 97 6.23 7.98 3.95
C ARG A 97 4.94 7.71 4.69
N SER A 98 3.84 7.51 3.96
CA SER A 98 2.59 7.04 4.56
C SER A 98 2.70 5.57 4.96
N ASP A 99 1.89 5.14 5.92
CA ASP A 99 1.67 3.74 6.28
C ASP A 99 1.37 2.86 5.06
N ASN A 100 0.59 3.40 4.11
CA ASN A 100 0.30 2.71 2.86
C ASN A 100 1.53 2.59 1.94
N ASN A 101 2.41 3.60 1.87
CA ASN A 101 3.67 3.48 1.14
C ASN A 101 4.53 2.36 1.71
N ILE A 102 4.65 2.30 3.04
CA ILE A 102 5.46 1.32 3.77
C ILE A 102 4.92 -0.10 3.57
N LYS A 103 3.62 -0.29 3.77
CA LYS A 103 2.93 -1.57 3.51
C LYS A 103 3.16 -2.04 2.07
N ASN A 104 3.01 -1.14 1.10
CA ASN A 104 3.22 -1.48 -0.31
C ASN A 104 4.66 -1.83 -0.61
N HIS A 105 5.62 -1.10 -0.04
CA HIS A 105 7.04 -1.38 -0.15
C HIS A 105 7.36 -2.80 0.34
N PHE A 106 6.95 -3.14 1.57
CA PHE A 106 7.16 -4.46 2.17
C PHE A 106 6.57 -5.60 1.34
N TYR A 107 5.28 -5.51 0.97
CA TYR A 107 4.65 -6.59 0.20
C TYR A 107 5.14 -6.64 -1.24
N SER A 108 5.61 -5.53 -1.83
CA SER A 108 6.28 -5.54 -3.12
C SER A 108 7.60 -6.30 -3.05
N ALA A 109 8.40 -6.05 -2.02
CA ALA A 109 9.64 -6.78 -1.75
C ALA A 109 9.37 -8.28 -1.58
N ILE A 110 8.40 -8.66 -0.74
CA ILE A 110 8.00 -10.07 -0.56
C ILE A 110 7.59 -10.70 -1.89
N ARG A 111 6.69 -10.07 -2.66
CA ARG A 111 6.26 -10.62 -3.96
C ARG A 111 7.43 -10.79 -4.93
N LYS A 112 8.37 -9.85 -4.95
CA LYS A 112 9.60 -9.94 -5.76
C LYS A 112 10.46 -11.13 -5.32
N THR A 113 10.69 -11.29 -4.01
CA THR A 113 11.43 -12.43 -3.45
C THR A 113 10.72 -13.75 -3.76
N MET A 114 9.40 -13.86 -3.56
CA MET A 114 8.63 -15.06 -3.88
C MET A 114 8.73 -15.44 -5.36
N ARG A 115 8.74 -14.47 -6.28
CA ARG A 115 8.95 -14.75 -7.71
C ARG A 115 10.36 -15.26 -7.99
N ARG A 116 11.39 -14.70 -7.34
CA ARG A 116 12.78 -15.17 -7.48
C ARG A 116 12.94 -16.58 -6.94
N VAL A 117 12.44 -16.85 -5.74
CA VAL A 117 12.45 -18.19 -5.12
C VAL A 117 11.66 -19.17 -5.98
N SER A 118 10.48 -18.79 -6.50
CA SER A 118 9.73 -19.63 -7.43
C SER A 118 10.54 -19.96 -8.68
N LYS A 119 11.22 -18.98 -9.29
CA LYS A 119 12.07 -19.23 -10.46
C LYS A 119 13.21 -20.21 -10.12
N PHE A 120 13.86 -20.02 -8.97
CA PHE A 120 14.94 -20.87 -8.48
C PHE A 120 14.48 -22.30 -8.14
N LEU A 121 13.30 -22.47 -7.55
CA LEU A 121 12.77 -23.79 -7.17
C LEU A 121 12.31 -24.64 -8.36
N PHE A 122 12.05 -24.01 -9.51
CA PHE A 122 11.76 -24.70 -10.77
C PHE A 122 12.99 -24.78 -11.67
N ASP A 123 14.17 -24.43 -11.14
CA ASP A 123 15.44 -24.66 -11.81
C ASP A 123 15.74 -26.18 -11.78
N PRO A 124 15.78 -26.84 -12.95
CA PRO A 124 16.00 -28.29 -13.01
C PRO A 124 17.38 -28.71 -12.49
N ASP A 125 18.33 -27.77 -12.41
CA ASP A 125 19.72 -28.05 -12.01
C ASP A 125 19.93 -28.02 -10.49
N ILE A 126 18.91 -27.64 -9.71
CA ILE A 126 19.04 -27.42 -8.25
C ILE A 126 18.29 -28.46 -7.41
N PHE A 127 17.17 -28.99 -7.91
CA PHE A 127 16.38 -30.01 -7.21
C PHE A 127 16.28 -31.25 -8.07
N GLU A 128 17.10 -32.25 -7.75
CA GLU A 128 17.21 -33.50 -8.49
C GLU A 128 15.93 -34.35 -8.34
N SER A 129 15.29 -34.37 -7.15
CA SER A 129 14.14 -35.24 -6.91
C SER A 129 12.77 -34.57 -7.17
N PRO A 130 11.82 -35.28 -7.82
CA PRO A 130 10.42 -34.82 -7.93
C PRO A 130 9.73 -34.55 -6.59
N ALA A 131 10.15 -35.23 -5.51
CA ALA A 131 9.57 -35.08 -4.18
C ALA A 131 9.95 -33.74 -3.51
N GLU A 132 11.22 -33.33 -3.63
CA GLU A 132 11.71 -32.03 -3.14
C GLU A 132 11.01 -30.87 -3.86
N ARG A 133 10.86 -30.97 -5.19
CA ARG A 133 10.11 -29.98 -5.97
C ARG A 133 8.66 -29.85 -5.49
N LYS A 134 7.99 -30.97 -5.21
CA LYS A 134 6.62 -30.99 -4.68
C LYS A 134 6.52 -30.39 -3.28
N HIS A 135 7.46 -30.72 -2.39
CA HIS A 135 7.53 -30.18 -1.03
C HIS A 135 7.76 -28.66 -1.04
N MET A 136 8.68 -28.20 -1.89
CA MET A 136 8.99 -26.77 -1.99
C MET A 136 7.86 -25.95 -2.62
N ALA A 137 7.15 -26.52 -3.62
CA ALA A 137 5.95 -25.92 -4.16
C ALA A 137 4.83 -25.76 -3.10
N TYR A 138 4.69 -26.74 -2.19
CA TYR A 138 3.78 -26.64 -1.06
C TYR A 138 4.16 -25.49 -0.11
N TYR A 139 5.44 -25.40 0.28
CA TYR A 139 5.91 -24.33 1.17
C TYR A 139 5.72 -22.93 0.55
N LEU A 140 6.01 -22.77 -0.74
CA LEU A 140 5.69 -21.53 -1.47
C LEU A 140 4.21 -21.20 -1.47
N LYS A 141 3.34 -22.20 -1.67
CA LYS A 141 1.88 -22.02 -1.60
C LYS A 141 1.45 -21.57 -0.21
N TYR A 142 2.01 -22.16 0.84
CA TYR A 142 1.79 -21.76 2.23
C TYR A 142 2.20 -20.30 2.46
N LEU A 143 3.42 -19.90 2.08
CA LEU A 143 3.89 -18.52 2.24
C LEU A 143 3.03 -17.52 1.47
N LYS A 144 2.61 -17.85 0.23
CA LYS A 144 1.68 -17.02 -0.54
C LYS A 144 0.34 -16.83 0.17
N LEU A 145 -0.20 -17.89 0.79
CA LEU A 145 -1.45 -17.82 1.55
C LEU A 145 -1.29 -17.00 2.84
N TYR A 146 -0.19 -17.20 3.56
CA TYR A 146 0.14 -16.47 4.78
C TYR A 146 0.19 -14.96 4.52
N PHE A 147 1.02 -14.52 3.55
CA PHE A 147 1.14 -13.10 3.22
C PHE A 147 -0.10 -12.50 2.55
N ARG A 148 -0.95 -13.30 1.90
CA ARG A 148 -2.23 -12.80 1.36
C ARG A 148 -3.20 -12.43 2.48
N ARG A 149 -3.29 -13.24 3.54
CA ARG A 149 -4.18 -12.96 4.68
C ARG A 149 -3.80 -11.66 5.40
N GLU A 150 -2.49 -11.41 5.54
CA GLU A 150 -1.94 -10.19 6.16
C GLU A 150 -2.17 -8.92 5.31
N THR A 151 -2.47 -9.05 4.01
CA THR A 151 -2.82 -7.89 3.14
C THR A 151 -4.29 -7.50 3.18
N GLU A 152 -5.16 -8.37 3.70
CA GLU A 152 -6.61 -8.20 3.73
C GLU A 152 -7.15 -7.74 5.10
N GLN A 153 -6.29 -7.71 6.13
CA GLN A 153 -6.54 -7.14 7.47
C GLN A 153 -6.08 -5.66 7.52
#